data_AF-A0A851CNJ8-F1
#
_entry.id   AF-A0A851CNJ8-F1
#
_cell.length_a   1.000
_cell.length_b   1.000
_cell.length_c   1.000
_cell.angle_alpha   90.00
_cell.angle_beta   90.00
_cell.angle_gamma   90.00
#
_symmetry.space_group_name_H-M   'P 1'
#
loop_
_entity.id
_entity.type
_entity.pdbx_description
1 polymer ?
#
loop_
_entity_poly.entity_id
_entity_poly.type
_entity_poly.pdbx_seq_one_letter_code
_entity_poly.pdbx_strand_id
1 'polypeptide(L)'
;MEGDPTLRLRVFDLNCWAIRYLSKRRQERVRLIGDMLQREGFDLVLLQEVWSEQDYSDLKVKLGGYYPFSHYFRSGVIGSGLCIFSRFPILDTLLYQYSLNGYPYMLQHGDWFCGKSVGLDKCWCGIQPLLLGSPQLHAEYCREKDAYLPHRLVQAWELAQFIRHTSKGADVVLLGGDLNMHPEDVGIRLLRGWTGLRDAFAEATRFEVSGRGRAGCQGTPGVSHQPRCLSQGCEDGCTLVPNNCFTDKSELLPFPLGIRIDYILYKAISSFIVKCEELKTTTGAVPGMDVPFSDHEAVMATLHIQRQGQAAGATPSTAEPMLADVVTEARTEVGVGLRVAQQQRYSSGRMAVLALLLLLLQAAAALGALAGLDAGQPFPKLSFCLLAFLAVGILLLATGLYLFHTMEVKMLHGTEEQMRMVLQALQERP
;
A
#
# COMPACT_ATOMS: atom_id res chain seq x y z
N MET A 1 -33.85 11.32 -28.76
CA MET A 1 -33.36 11.29 -27.38
C MET A 1 -31.85 11.37 -27.47
N GLU A 2 -31.25 12.53 -27.19
CA GLU A 2 -29.80 12.61 -27.01
C GLU A 2 -29.45 11.71 -25.83
N GLY A 3 -28.58 10.72 -26.03
CA GLY A 3 -28.13 9.84 -24.95
C GLY A 3 -27.39 10.66 -23.89
N ASP A 4 -27.51 10.25 -22.62
CA ASP A 4 -26.79 10.90 -21.53
C ASP A 4 -25.28 11.01 -21.87
N PRO A 5 -24.65 12.16 -21.59
CA PRO A 5 -23.25 12.39 -21.95
C PRO A 5 -22.34 11.36 -21.28
N THR A 6 -21.44 10.77 -22.06
CA THR A 6 -20.41 9.85 -21.56
C THR A 6 -19.20 10.66 -21.10
N LEU A 7 -18.84 10.53 -19.82
CA LEU A 7 -17.60 11.10 -19.31
C LEU A 7 -16.45 10.13 -19.61
N ARG A 8 -15.49 10.59 -20.41
CA ARG A 8 -14.21 9.91 -20.61
C ARG A 8 -13.20 10.44 -19.59
N LEU A 9 -12.65 9.56 -18.76
CA LEU A 9 -11.75 9.89 -17.66
C LEU A 9 -10.41 9.17 -17.83
N ARG A 10 -9.32 9.93 -17.95
CA ARG A 10 -7.95 9.40 -18.04
C ARG A 10 -7.24 9.52 -16.69
N VAL A 11 -6.88 8.38 -16.13
CA VAL A 11 -6.23 8.26 -14.82
C VAL A 11 -4.79 7.78 -15.00
N PHE A 12 -3.87 8.42 -14.28
CA PHE A 12 -2.45 8.07 -14.22
C PHE A 12 -2.08 7.71 -12.79
N ASP A 13 -1.35 6.62 -12.60
CA ASP A 13 -0.85 6.13 -11.32
C ASP A 13 0.64 5.77 -11.44
N LEU A 14 1.47 6.21 -10.47
CA LEU A 14 2.90 5.90 -10.43
C LEU A 14 3.50 6.04 -9.02
N ASN A 15 4.15 4.98 -8.55
CA ASN A 15 5.15 5.07 -7.50
C ASN A 15 6.43 5.75 -8.07
N CYS A 16 6.75 6.94 -7.56
CA CYS A 16 7.84 7.77 -8.08
C CYS A 16 9.24 7.37 -7.57
N TRP A 17 9.30 6.53 -6.53
CA TRP A 17 10.53 6.18 -5.80
C TRP A 17 11.41 7.41 -5.57
N ALA A 18 10.87 8.47 -4.97
CA ALA A 18 11.59 9.74 -4.78
C ALA A 18 12.16 9.88 -3.36
N ILE A 19 12.70 8.79 -2.81
CA ILE A 19 13.25 8.73 -1.46
C ILE A 19 14.50 9.61 -1.37
N ARG A 20 14.50 10.53 -0.41
CA ARG A 20 15.62 11.45 -0.21
C ARG A 20 16.88 10.66 0.15
N TYR A 21 17.99 10.95 -0.53
CA TYR A 21 19.31 10.33 -0.37
C TYR A 21 19.46 8.87 -0.84
N LEU A 22 18.38 8.10 -1.01
CA LEU A 22 18.45 6.72 -1.50
C LEU A 22 18.18 6.61 -3.00
N SER A 23 17.20 7.35 -3.51
CA SER A 23 16.77 7.20 -4.89
C SER A 23 17.73 7.86 -5.88
N LYS A 24 18.22 7.06 -6.82
CA LYS A 24 19.16 7.50 -7.86
C LYS A 24 18.50 8.52 -8.80
N ARG A 25 19.24 9.58 -9.15
CA ARG A 25 18.82 10.63 -10.10
C ARG A 25 17.45 11.26 -9.80
N ARG A 26 17.05 11.27 -8.53
CA ARG A 26 15.71 11.70 -8.07
C ARG A 26 15.22 13.00 -8.70
N GLN A 27 16.00 14.09 -8.60
CA GLN A 27 15.58 15.40 -9.11
C GLN A 27 15.36 15.42 -10.62
N GLU A 28 16.18 14.69 -11.38
CA GLU A 28 16.03 14.56 -12.82
C GLU A 28 14.76 13.77 -13.16
N ARG A 29 14.55 12.62 -12.49
CA ARG A 29 13.36 11.78 -12.71
C ARG A 29 12.06 12.51 -12.38
N VAL A 30 11.98 13.20 -11.23
CA VAL A 30 10.81 14.00 -10.85
C VAL A 30 10.50 15.08 -11.90
N ARG A 31 11.52 15.74 -12.45
CA ARG A 31 11.32 16.73 -13.53
C ARG A 31 10.76 16.09 -14.80
N LEU A 32 11.31 14.93 -15.20
CA LEU A 32 10.86 14.17 -16.37
C LEU A 32 9.43 13.64 -16.20
N ILE A 33 9.06 13.17 -15.00
CA ILE A 33 7.67 12.82 -14.66
C ILE A 33 6.76 14.03 -14.90
N GLY A 34 7.14 15.20 -14.39
CA GLY A 34 6.40 16.44 -14.63
C GLY A 34 6.26 16.81 -16.12
N ASP A 35 7.32 16.65 -16.93
CA ASP A 35 7.28 16.89 -18.37
C ASP A 35 6.31 15.93 -19.10
N MET A 36 6.35 14.66 -18.72
CA MET A 36 5.48 13.63 -19.29
C MET A 36 4.02 13.92 -18.94
N LEU A 37 3.70 14.21 -17.68
CA LEU A 37 2.34 14.52 -17.24
C LEU A 37 1.77 15.75 -17.95
N GLN A 38 2.58 16.80 -18.13
CA GLN A 38 2.19 18.00 -18.85
C GLN A 38 1.89 17.71 -20.34
N ARG A 39 2.68 16.84 -20.98
CA ARG A 39 2.52 16.48 -22.39
C ARG A 39 1.31 15.57 -22.64
N GLU A 40 1.16 14.53 -21.83
CA GLU A 40 0.12 13.50 -22.04
C GLU A 40 -1.27 13.98 -21.64
N GLY A 41 -1.36 14.88 -20.65
CA GLY A 41 -2.60 15.55 -20.27
C GLY A 41 -3.69 14.61 -19.76
N PHE A 42 -3.40 13.86 -18.68
CA PHE A 42 -4.38 13.08 -17.93
C PHE A 42 -5.37 13.97 -17.17
N ASP A 43 -6.49 13.40 -16.74
CA ASP A 43 -7.48 14.12 -15.94
C ASP A 43 -7.20 14.02 -14.44
N LEU A 44 -6.66 12.87 -14.02
CA LEU A 44 -6.29 12.56 -12.65
C LEU A 44 -4.92 11.91 -12.62
N VAL A 45 -4.09 12.32 -11.68
CA VAL A 45 -2.72 11.83 -11.47
C VAL A 45 -2.57 11.48 -9.99
N LEU A 46 -2.21 10.23 -9.73
CA LEU A 46 -2.00 9.65 -8.41
C LEU A 46 -0.53 9.28 -8.31
N LEU A 47 0.20 9.89 -7.36
CA LEU A 47 1.63 9.64 -7.19
C LEU A 47 1.91 9.15 -5.77
N GLN A 48 2.69 8.08 -5.66
CA GLN A 48 3.24 7.58 -4.40
C GLN A 48 4.74 7.87 -4.32
N GLU A 49 5.29 7.80 -3.11
CA GLU A 49 6.72 8.03 -2.82
C GLU A 49 7.29 9.39 -3.22
N VAL A 50 6.47 10.45 -3.24
CA VAL A 50 6.93 11.85 -3.32
C VAL A 50 7.26 12.34 -1.90
N TRP A 51 8.40 11.88 -1.36
CA TRP A 51 8.76 12.09 0.05
C TRP A 51 9.22 13.52 0.40
N SER A 52 9.56 14.32 -0.60
CA SER A 52 10.11 15.67 -0.41
C SER A 52 9.03 16.71 -0.68
N GLU A 53 8.70 17.56 0.31
CA GLU A 53 7.77 18.66 0.10
C GLU A 53 8.23 19.62 -1.01
N GLN A 54 9.55 19.76 -1.19
CA GLN A 54 10.11 20.52 -2.31
C GLN A 54 9.80 19.86 -3.66
N ASP A 55 9.93 18.53 -3.75
CA ASP A 55 9.66 17.80 -5.00
C ASP A 55 8.16 17.92 -5.36
N TYR A 56 7.26 17.87 -4.37
CA TYR A 56 5.84 18.18 -4.57
C TYR A 56 5.61 19.64 -4.99
N SER A 57 6.27 20.60 -4.35
CA SER A 57 6.14 22.03 -4.68
C SER A 57 6.56 22.31 -6.13
N ASP A 58 7.69 21.73 -6.56
CA ASP A 58 8.20 21.85 -7.92
C ASP A 58 7.22 21.24 -8.95
N LEU A 59 6.68 20.05 -8.67
CA LEU A 59 5.65 19.42 -9.49
C LEU A 59 4.39 20.30 -9.56
N LYS A 60 3.93 20.84 -8.43
CA LYS A 60 2.73 21.70 -8.38
C LYS A 60 2.89 22.96 -9.21
N VAL A 61 4.03 23.63 -9.15
CA VAL A 61 4.31 24.80 -9.98
C VAL A 61 4.31 24.42 -11.46
N LYS A 62 5.00 23.33 -11.83
CA LYS A 62 5.12 22.87 -13.22
C LYS A 62 3.78 22.44 -13.82
N LEU A 63 2.97 21.74 -13.03
CA LEU A 63 1.71 21.13 -13.45
C LEU A 63 0.51 22.08 -13.33
N GLY A 64 0.64 23.20 -12.62
CA GLY A 64 -0.48 24.08 -12.27
C GLY A 64 -1.28 24.66 -13.44
N GLY A 65 -0.67 24.76 -14.64
CA GLY A 65 -1.38 25.18 -15.85
C GLY A 65 -2.38 24.14 -16.39
N TYR A 66 -2.14 22.85 -16.13
CA TYR A 66 -3.00 21.74 -16.56
C TYR A 66 -3.82 21.13 -15.41
N TYR A 67 -3.27 21.15 -14.19
CA TYR A 67 -3.84 20.58 -12.99
C TYR A 67 -4.00 21.68 -11.93
N PRO A 68 -5.08 22.48 -11.99
CA PRO A 68 -5.30 23.59 -11.07
C PRO A 68 -5.54 23.12 -9.62
N PHE A 69 -5.94 21.86 -9.42
CA PHE A 69 -6.20 21.28 -8.11
C PHE A 69 -5.18 20.21 -7.79
N SER A 70 -4.64 20.24 -6.57
CA SER A 70 -3.67 19.27 -6.11
C SER A 70 -3.70 19.15 -4.59
N HIS A 71 -3.46 17.96 -4.07
CA HIS A 71 -3.35 17.72 -2.64
C HIS A 71 -2.11 16.89 -2.31
N TYR A 72 -1.40 17.26 -1.23
CA TYR A 72 -0.28 16.51 -0.68
C TYR A 72 -0.66 16.02 0.72
N PHE A 73 -0.71 14.70 0.90
CA PHE A 73 -1.11 14.12 2.18
C PHE A 73 0.10 14.11 3.12
N ARG A 74 -0.05 14.70 4.31
CA ARG A 74 1.03 14.73 5.31
C ARG A 74 0.74 13.68 6.38
N SER A 75 1.71 12.80 6.65
CA SER A 75 1.63 11.69 7.61
C SER A 75 3.00 11.41 8.23
N GLY A 76 3.02 10.70 9.37
CA GLY A 76 4.24 10.12 9.93
C GLY A 76 5.34 11.13 10.25
N VAL A 77 6.58 10.61 10.37
CA VAL A 77 7.77 11.44 10.62
C VAL A 77 8.40 11.93 9.31
N ILE A 78 8.33 11.11 8.27
CA ILE A 78 8.98 11.37 6.97
C ILE A 78 7.98 11.91 5.91
N GLY A 79 6.67 11.89 6.18
CA GLY A 79 5.61 12.16 5.19
C GLY A 79 4.92 10.88 4.76
N SER A 80 3.75 10.94 4.09
CA SER A 80 3.12 9.75 3.48
C SER A 80 3.67 9.43 2.10
N GLY A 81 4.32 10.40 1.44
CA GLY A 81 4.73 10.29 0.04
C GLY A 81 3.58 10.37 -0.97
N LEU A 82 2.34 10.58 -0.53
CA LEU A 82 1.16 10.54 -1.40
C LEU A 82 0.76 11.94 -1.88
N CYS A 83 0.53 12.08 -3.17
CA CYS A 83 -0.06 13.30 -3.71
C CYS A 83 -0.94 13.04 -4.94
N ILE A 84 -1.92 13.93 -5.13
CA ILE A 84 -2.88 13.88 -6.21
C ILE A 84 -2.83 15.20 -6.97
N PHE A 85 -2.87 15.12 -8.30
CA PHE A 85 -3.11 16.26 -9.19
C PHE A 85 -4.37 16.00 -10.02
N SER A 86 -5.24 16.99 -10.11
CA SER A 86 -6.58 16.85 -10.68
C SER A 86 -6.92 18.05 -11.56
N ARG A 87 -7.55 17.76 -12.70
CA ARG A 87 -8.25 18.77 -13.51
C ARG A 87 -9.54 19.24 -12.87
N PHE A 88 -10.11 18.40 -12.01
CA PHE A 88 -11.41 18.62 -11.38
C PHE A 88 -11.27 19.21 -9.98
N PRO A 89 -12.18 20.09 -9.56
CA PRO A 89 -12.19 20.62 -8.20
C PRO A 89 -12.21 19.50 -7.15
N ILE A 90 -11.28 19.59 -6.20
CA ILE A 90 -11.26 18.74 -5.00
C ILE A 90 -12.18 19.38 -3.98
N LEU A 91 -13.25 18.67 -3.61
CA LEU A 91 -14.30 19.14 -2.70
C LEU A 91 -14.01 18.83 -1.23
N ASP A 92 -13.36 17.70 -0.99
CA ASP A 92 -13.12 17.16 0.34
C ASP A 92 -11.92 16.22 0.30
N THR A 93 -11.20 16.14 1.42
CA THR A 93 -9.95 15.39 1.54
C THR A 93 -9.92 14.65 2.87
N LEU A 94 -9.48 13.40 2.87
CA LEU A 94 -9.30 12.61 4.08
C LEU A 94 -8.03 11.77 3.97
N LEU A 95 -7.31 11.64 5.08
CA LEU A 95 -6.15 10.76 5.18
C LEU A 95 -6.43 9.70 6.23
N TYR A 96 -6.21 8.44 5.88
CA TYR A 96 -6.26 7.33 6.82
C TYR A 96 -4.91 6.63 6.89
N GLN A 97 -4.21 6.78 8.02
CA GLN A 97 -2.96 6.08 8.30
C GLN A 97 -3.28 4.68 8.83
N TYR A 98 -2.64 3.66 8.26
CA TYR A 98 -2.85 2.29 8.70
C TYR A 98 -2.26 2.03 10.09
N SER A 99 -2.87 1.10 10.80
CA SER A 99 -2.50 0.81 12.19
C SER A 99 -1.17 0.07 12.35
N LEU A 100 -0.77 -0.74 11.37
CA LEU A 100 0.48 -1.51 11.37
C LEU A 100 1.31 -1.20 10.13
N ASN A 101 2.53 -0.70 10.34
CA ASN A 101 3.42 -0.22 9.27
C ASN A 101 4.83 -0.83 9.36
N GLY A 102 4.97 -2.02 9.92
CA GLY A 102 6.27 -2.72 10.01
C GLY A 102 6.91 -2.60 11.40
N TYR A 103 8.21 -2.83 11.49
CA TYR A 103 8.93 -2.90 12.76
C TYR A 103 9.90 -1.72 12.93
N PRO A 104 9.87 -0.98 14.06
CA PRO A 104 10.72 0.20 14.28
C PRO A 104 12.22 -0.12 14.32
N TYR A 105 12.59 -1.34 14.67
CA TYR A 105 13.97 -1.81 14.75
C TYR A 105 14.51 -2.30 13.40
N MET A 106 13.66 -2.49 12.38
CA MET A 106 14.07 -2.83 11.02
C MET A 106 14.39 -1.56 10.25
N LEU A 107 15.46 -0.86 10.63
CA LEU A 107 15.81 0.47 10.10
C LEU A 107 16.00 0.51 8.58
N GLN A 108 16.40 -0.61 7.98
CA GLN A 108 16.55 -0.75 6.53
C GLN A 108 15.19 -0.85 5.82
N HIS A 109 14.12 -1.17 6.54
CA HIS A 109 12.75 -1.31 6.04
C HIS A 109 11.95 -0.08 6.48
N GLY A 110 12.05 1.01 5.71
CA GLY A 110 11.65 2.37 6.12
C GLY A 110 10.15 2.58 6.39
N ASP A 111 9.28 1.61 6.10
CA ASP A 111 7.82 1.72 6.15
C ASP A 111 7.28 2.24 7.50
N TRP A 112 7.92 1.84 8.60
CA TRP A 112 7.47 2.22 9.95
C TRP A 112 7.56 3.73 10.18
N PHE A 113 8.59 4.39 9.62
CA PHE A 113 8.80 5.83 9.75
C PHE A 113 7.94 6.67 8.80
N CYS A 114 7.54 6.06 7.68
CA CYS A 114 6.73 6.70 6.65
C CYS A 114 5.23 6.76 7.01
N GLY A 115 4.74 5.83 7.84
CA GLY A 115 3.33 5.83 8.22
C GLY A 115 2.42 5.62 7.01
N LYS A 116 2.54 4.44 6.38
CA LYS A 116 1.74 4.00 5.22
C LYS A 116 0.26 4.29 5.43
N SER A 117 -0.40 4.72 4.35
CA SER A 117 -1.73 5.32 4.43
C SER A 117 -2.47 5.24 3.10
N VAL A 118 -3.75 5.61 3.14
CA VAL A 118 -4.55 5.94 1.95
C VAL A 118 -4.99 7.39 2.04
N GLY A 119 -4.65 8.16 1.02
CA GLY A 119 -5.19 9.50 0.78
C GLY A 119 -6.49 9.41 -0.02
N LEU A 120 -7.49 10.17 0.37
CA LEU A 120 -8.81 10.21 -0.23
C LEU A 120 -9.16 11.62 -0.69
N ASP A 121 -9.42 11.81 -1.97
CA ASP A 121 -9.99 13.04 -2.52
C ASP A 121 -11.39 12.79 -3.09
N LYS A 122 -12.34 13.69 -2.79
CA LYS A 122 -13.64 13.73 -3.47
C LYS A 122 -13.59 14.80 -4.56
N CYS A 123 -13.77 14.39 -5.82
CA CYS A 123 -13.74 15.31 -6.96
C CYS A 123 -15.10 15.45 -7.64
N TRP A 124 -15.31 16.63 -8.25
CA TRP A 124 -16.47 16.92 -9.09
C TRP A 124 -16.10 17.00 -10.57
N CYS A 125 -16.49 16.01 -11.36
CA CYS A 125 -16.18 15.90 -12.79
C CYS A 125 -17.42 15.96 -13.70
N GLY A 126 -18.50 16.61 -13.24
CA GLY A 126 -19.80 16.62 -13.92
C GLY A 126 -20.73 15.45 -13.54
N ILE A 127 -20.24 14.55 -12.68
CA ILE A 127 -20.99 13.55 -11.90
C ILE A 127 -20.70 13.78 -10.40
N GLN A 128 -21.55 13.30 -9.49
CA GLN A 128 -21.46 13.60 -8.05
C GLN A 128 -20.96 12.41 -7.23
N PRO A 129 -20.10 12.65 -6.24
CA PRO A 129 -18.65 12.70 -6.33
C PRO A 129 -17.94 11.42 -6.83
N LEU A 130 -16.77 11.63 -7.42
CA LEU A 130 -15.73 10.62 -7.67
C LEU A 130 -14.84 10.48 -6.43
N LEU A 131 -14.73 9.27 -5.89
CA LEU A 131 -13.89 8.98 -4.73
C LEU A 131 -12.53 8.45 -5.19
N LEU A 132 -11.43 9.15 -4.90
CA LEU A 132 -10.08 8.76 -5.31
C LEU A 132 -9.25 8.32 -4.11
N GLY A 133 -8.89 7.04 -4.05
CA GLY A 133 -7.94 6.53 -3.05
C GLY A 133 -6.55 6.34 -3.67
N SER A 134 -5.51 6.89 -3.04
CA SER A 134 -4.11 6.58 -3.36
C SER A 134 -3.45 5.83 -2.20
N PRO A 135 -3.61 4.49 -2.11
CA PRO A 135 -2.97 3.71 -1.07
C PRO A 135 -1.48 3.50 -1.38
N GLN A 136 -0.69 3.37 -0.32
CA GLN A 136 0.58 2.68 -0.39
C GLN A 136 0.61 1.66 0.74
N LEU A 137 0.58 0.38 0.41
CA LEU A 137 0.68 -0.68 1.43
C LEU A 137 2.15 -0.90 1.82
N HIS A 138 2.37 -1.65 2.89
CA HIS A 138 3.71 -2.04 3.35
C HIS A 138 4.43 -2.79 2.23
N ALA A 139 5.72 -2.57 2.04
CA ALA A 139 6.50 -3.28 1.01
C ALA A 139 6.63 -4.78 1.29
N GLU A 140 6.70 -5.58 0.23
CA GLU A 140 7.11 -7.00 0.29
C GLU A 140 8.62 -7.11 0.05
N TYR A 141 9.39 -7.22 1.13
CA TYR A 141 10.86 -7.28 1.04
C TYR A 141 11.41 -8.67 0.65
N CYS A 142 10.64 -9.74 0.85
CA CYS A 142 11.06 -11.10 0.55
C CYS A 142 9.86 -12.04 0.44
N ARG A 143 9.58 -12.52 -0.78
CA ARG A 143 8.46 -13.43 -1.05
C ARG A 143 8.54 -14.75 -0.29
N GLU A 144 9.73 -15.34 -0.18
CA GLU A 144 9.92 -16.64 0.48
C GLU A 144 9.82 -16.57 2.01
N LYS A 145 10.14 -15.40 2.59
CA LYS A 145 10.19 -15.17 4.04
C LYS A 145 9.52 -13.85 4.41
N ASP A 146 8.23 -13.78 4.12
CA ASP A 146 7.48 -12.56 4.31
C ASP A 146 6.93 -12.42 5.74
N ALA A 147 7.74 -11.81 6.60
CA ALA A 147 7.31 -11.47 7.97
C ALA A 147 6.25 -10.35 8.03
N TYR A 148 5.97 -9.68 6.91
CA TYR A 148 5.06 -8.54 6.83
C TYR A 148 3.70 -8.88 6.21
N LEU A 149 3.46 -10.12 5.78
CA LEU A 149 2.15 -10.55 5.26
C LEU A 149 1.00 -10.20 6.21
N PRO A 150 1.09 -10.46 7.53
CA PRO A 150 0.00 -10.11 8.45
C PRO A 150 -0.23 -8.59 8.52
N HIS A 151 0.82 -7.79 8.39
CA HIS A 151 0.70 -6.33 8.34
C HIS A 151 -0.02 -5.90 7.06
N ARG A 152 0.39 -6.39 5.89
CA ARG A 152 -0.27 -6.09 4.60
C ARG A 152 -1.74 -6.53 4.61
N LEU A 153 -2.07 -7.64 5.24
CA LEU A 153 -3.45 -8.11 5.40
C LEU A 153 -4.30 -7.20 6.31
N VAL A 154 -3.75 -6.74 7.43
CA VAL A 154 -4.44 -5.75 8.28
C VAL A 154 -4.68 -4.46 7.50
N GLN A 155 -3.67 -3.96 6.78
CA GLN A 155 -3.82 -2.74 5.96
C GLN A 155 -4.83 -2.93 4.83
N ALA A 156 -4.84 -4.08 4.16
CA ALA A 156 -5.80 -4.40 3.10
C ALA A 156 -7.23 -4.47 3.65
N TRP A 157 -7.41 -5.05 4.84
CA TRP A 157 -8.69 -5.08 5.54
C TRP A 157 -9.17 -3.68 5.94
N GLU A 158 -8.29 -2.87 6.53
CA GLU A 158 -8.57 -1.48 6.87
C GLU A 158 -8.92 -0.65 5.63
N LEU A 159 -8.18 -0.80 4.53
CA LEU A 159 -8.47 -0.15 3.25
C LEU A 159 -9.84 -0.56 2.71
N ALA A 160 -10.17 -1.86 2.76
CA ALA A 160 -11.44 -2.37 2.28
C ALA A 160 -12.62 -1.80 3.10
N GLN A 161 -12.48 -1.73 4.43
CA GLN A 161 -13.44 -1.10 5.33
C GLN A 161 -13.55 0.40 5.06
N PHE A 162 -12.43 1.10 4.95
CA PHE A 162 -12.35 2.52 4.64
C PHE A 162 -13.13 2.85 3.35
N ILE A 163 -12.88 2.10 2.27
CA ILE A 163 -13.58 2.29 0.99
C ILE A 163 -15.08 2.06 1.16
N ARG A 164 -15.51 1.00 1.83
CA ARG A 164 -16.94 0.74 2.05
C ARG A 164 -17.63 1.88 2.79
N HIS A 165 -17.02 2.40 3.85
CA HIS A 165 -17.60 3.45 4.67
C HIS A 165 -17.59 4.82 3.99
N THR A 166 -16.60 5.09 3.14
CA THR A 166 -16.46 6.38 2.44
C THR A 166 -17.18 6.41 1.08
N SER A 167 -17.47 5.25 0.47
CA SER A 167 -18.12 5.15 -0.85
C SER A 167 -19.63 5.39 -0.89
N LYS A 168 -20.32 5.46 0.25
CA LYS A 168 -21.80 5.48 0.30
C LYS A 168 -22.43 6.68 -0.40
N GLY A 169 -21.69 7.76 -0.58
CA GLY A 169 -22.16 8.97 -1.22
C GLY A 169 -21.47 9.28 -2.54
N ALA A 170 -20.82 8.31 -3.20
CA ALA A 170 -20.07 8.51 -4.44
C ALA A 170 -20.71 7.75 -5.61
N ASP A 171 -20.89 8.40 -6.76
CA ASP A 171 -21.37 7.74 -8.00
C ASP A 171 -20.36 6.70 -8.52
N VAL A 172 -19.08 7.05 -8.41
CA VAL A 172 -17.95 6.22 -8.87
C VAL A 172 -16.84 6.26 -7.84
N VAL A 173 -16.22 5.11 -7.60
CA VAL A 173 -15.04 4.96 -6.75
C VAL A 173 -13.89 4.49 -7.60
N LEU A 174 -12.75 5.15 -7.46
CA LEU A 174 -11.46 4.82 -8.05
C LEU A 174 -10.43 4.65 -6.96
N LEU A 175 -9.62 3.61 -7.08
CA LEU A 175 -8.48 3.35 -6.23
C LEU A 175 -7.27 3.16 -7.14
N GLY A 176 -6.27 4.03 -7.05
CA GLY A 176 -5.04 3.91 -7.83
C GLY A 176 -3.83 3.98 -6.92
N GLY A 177 -2.95 2.98 -6.97
CA GLY A 177 -1.70 3.02 -6.22
C GLY A 177 -1.01 1.68 -6.06
N ASP A 178 0.11 1.74 -5.36
CA ASP A 178 0.99 0.62 -5.04
C ASP A 178 0.46 -0.19 -3.84
N LEU A 179 -0.08 -1.37 -4.13
CA LEU A 179 -0.62 -2.28 -3.13
C LEU A 179 0.40 -3.29 -2.61
N ASN A 180 1.64 -3.32 -3.14
CA ASN A 180 2.71 -4.24 -2.72
C ASN A 180 2.26 -5.71 -2.57
N MET A 181 1.29 -6.13 -3.38
CA MET A 181 0.74 -7.48 -3.41
C MET A 181 0.35 -7.87 -4.84
N HIS A 182 0.57 -9.14 -5.17
CA HIS A 182 0.23 -9.72 -6.45
C HIS A 182 -1.29 -9.95 -6.59
N PRO A 183 -1.80 -10.09 -7.82
CA PRO A 183 -3.24 -10.19 -8.07
C PRO A 183 -3.93 -11.37 -7.36
N GLU A 184 -3.20 -12.47 -7.21
CA GLU A 184 -3.68 -13.71 -6.57
C GLU A 184 -3.40 -13.73 -5.06
N ASP A 185 -2.70 -12.73 -4.52
CA ASP A 185 -2.47 -12.64 -3.09
C ASP A 185 -3.78 -12.40 -2.35
N VAL A 186 -3.87 -13.04 -1.19
CA VAL A 186 -5.07 -13.01 -0.35
C VAL A 186 -5.52 -11.59 -0.02
N GLY A 187 -4.61 -10.63 0.15
CA GLY A 187 -4.96 -9.23 0.41
C GLY A 187 -5.66 -8.54 -0.77
N ILE A 188 -5.25 -8.80 -2.01
CA ILE A 188 -5.90 -8.26 -3.21
C ILE A 188 -7.27 -8.91 -3.43
N ARG A 189 -7.36 -10.23 -3.29
CA ARG A 189 -8.62 -10.96 -3.35
C ARG A 189 -9.60 -10.48 -2.27
N LEU A 190 -9.12 -10.29 -1.05
CA LEU A 190 -9.89 -9.77 0.08
C LEU A 190 -10.41 -8.36 -0.22
N LEU A 191 -9.53 -7.44 -0.63
CA LEU A 191 -9.89 -6.07 -0.96
C LEU A 191 -10.97 -6.02 -2.06
N ARG A 192 -10.76 -6.72 -3.17
CA ARG A 192 -11.70 -6.74 -4.30
C ARG A 192 -13.01 -7.40 -3.95
N GLY A 193 -12.98 -8.57 -3.33
CA GLY A 193 -14.17 -9.31 -2.92
C GLY A 193 -15.02 -8.52 -1.90
N TRP A 194 -14.37 -7.86 -0.94
CA TRP A 194 -15.05 -7.10 0.11
C TRP A 194 -15.63 -5.77 -0.39
N THR A 195 -14.96 -5.11 -1.33
CA THR A 195 -15.37 -3.77 -1.82
C THR A 195 -16.20 -3.80 -3.09
N GLY A 196 -16.14 -4.89 -3.86
CA GLY A 196 -16.70 -5.01 -5.21
C GLY A 196 -15.90 -4.25 -6.27
N LEU A 197 -14.66 -3.85 -5.98
CA LEU A 197 -13.80 -3.15 -6.93
C LEU A 197 -13.34 -4.10 -8.05
N ARG A 198 -13.47 -3.62 -9.29
CA ARG A 198 -12.99 -4.30 -10.50
C ARG A 198 -11.61 -3.78 -10.88
N ASP A 199 -10.80 -4.65 -11.45
CA ASP A 199 -9.43 -4.35 -11.86
C ASP A 199 -9.40 -3.85 -13.31
N ALA A 200 -8.95 -2.62 -13.54
CA ALA A 200 -8.85 -2.06 -14.88
C ALA A 200 -7.95 -2.88 -15.80
N PHE A 201 -6.92 -3.54 -15.26
CA PHE A 201 -6.06 -4.41 -16.04
C PHE A 201 -6.83 -5.61 -16.59
N ALA A 202 -7.71 -6.19 -15.77
CA ALA A 202 -8.50 -7.37 -16.15
C ALA A 202 -9.71 -7.04 -17.03
N GLU A 203 -10.21 -5.80 -16.98
CA GLU A 203 -11.44 -5.37 -17.66
C GLU A 203 -11.19 -4.56 -18.94
N ALA A 204 -9.95 -4.14 -19.21
CA ALA A 204 -9.64 -3.28 -20.36
C ALA A 204 -9.95 -3.97 -21.70
N THR A 205 -10.62 -3.25 -22.60
CA THR A 205 -10.84 -3.77 -23.97
C THR A 205 -9.57 -3.78 -24.82
N ARG A 206 -8.60 -2.92 -24.49
CA ARG A 206 -7.29 -2.81 -25.13
C ARG A 206 -6.21 -2.66 -24.07
N PHE A 207 -5.11 -3.38 -24.25
CA PHE A 207 -3.93 -3.28 -23.41
C PHE A 207 -2.72 -2.91 -24.29
N GLU A 208 -1.97 -1.87 -23.90
CA GLU A 208 -0.78 -1.43 -24.62
C GLU A 208 0.41 -1.17 -23.69
N VAL A 209 1.60 -1.63 -24.08
CA VAL A 209 2.87 -1.34 -23.38
C VAL A 209 3.64 -0.29 -24.19
N SER A 210 3.78 0.93 -23.65
CA SER A 210 4.35 2.07 -24.38
C SER A 210 5.85 1.90 -24.62
N GLY A 211 6.27 1.87 -25.89
CA GLY A 211 7.69 1.75 -26.31
C GLY A 211 8.07 0.42 -26.96
N ARG A 212 7.22 -0.61 -26.89
CA ARG A 212 7.31 -1.78 -27.78
C ARG A 212 6.39 -1.54 -28.98
N GLY A 213 6.95 -1.35 -30.17
CA GLY A 213 6.13 -1.23 -31.40
C GLY A 213 5.19 -2.42 -31.50
N ARG A 214 3.90 -2.18 -31.82
CA ARG A 214 2.79 -3.16 -31.88
C ARG A 214 3.29 -4.61 -31.89
N ALA A 215 3.52 -5.20 -30.71
CA ALA A 215 3.51 -6.64 -30.61
C ALA A 215 2.08 -7.02 -30.97
N GLY A 216 1.91 -7.63 -32.14
CA GLY A 216 0.61 -7.85 -32.75
C GLY A 216 -0.27 -8.74 -31.89
N CYS A 217 -1.05 -8.15 -31.00
CA CYS A 217 -2.33 -8.71 -30.58
C CYS A 217 -3.39 -8.27 -31.60
N GLN A 218 -3.21 -8.58 -32.89
CA GLN A 218 -4.33 -8.58 -33.82
C GLN A 218 -5.18 -9.80 -33.47
N GLY A 219 -6.26 -9.54 -32.72
CA GLY A 219 -7.20 -10.56 -32.31
C GLY A 219 -7.76 -11.32 -33.51
N THR A 220 -7.67 -12.64 -33.45
CA THR A 220 -8.63 -13.51 -34.12
C THR A 220 -9.99 -13.31 -33.46
N PRO A 221 -11.07 -13.04 -34.22
CA PRO A 221 -12.40 -12.93 -33.64
C PRO A 221 -12.81 -14.28 -33.04
N GLY A 222 -13.06 -14.34 -31.74
CA GLY A 222 -13.68 -15.51 -31.08
C GLY A 222 -12.87 -16.21 -29.99
N VAL A 223 -11.66 -15.75 -29.64
CA VAL A 223 -10.94 -16.26 -28.46
C VAL A 223 -11.10 -15.30 -27.29
N SER A 224 -11.84 -15.73 -26.27
CA SER A 224 -11.94 -15.06 -24.98
C SER A 224 -10.55 -14.95 -24.35
N HIS A 225 -9.98 -13.74 -24.31
CA HIS A 225 -8.77 -13.48 -23.53
C HIS A 225 -9.11 -13.46 -22.03
N GLN A 226 -9.04 -14.63 -21.40
CA GLN A 226 -8.84 -14.82 -19.95
C GLN A 226 -8.45 -16.29 -19.73
N PRO A 227 -7.62 -16.67 -18.75
CA PRO A 227 -6.56 -15.97 -18.01
C PRO A 227 -5.26 -16.82 -18.02
N ARG A 228 -4.23 -16.44 -18.78
CA ARG A 228 -2.87 -17.00 -18.58
C ARG A 228 -1.87 -16.00 -17.99
N CYS A 229 -2.23 -14.71 -17.90
CA CYS A 229 -1.39 -13.66 -17.33
C CYS A 229 -1.46 -13.53 -15.79
N LEU A 230 -2.27 -14.33 -15.09
CA LEU A 230 -2.55 -14.12 -13.67
C LEU A 230 -1.68 -14.95 -12.70
N SER A 231 -0.92 -15.95 -13.17
CA SER A 231 -0.09 -16.79 -12.27
C SER A 231 1.39 -16.92 -12.64
N GLN A 232 1.81 -16.52 -13.86
CA GLN A 232 3.22 -16.61 -14.31
C GLN A 232 3.92 -15.24 -14.44
N GLY A 233 3.31 -14.18 -13.93
CA GLY A 233 3.66 -12.82 -14.35
C GLY A 233 3.15 -12.58 -15.77
N CYS A 234 2.89 -11.33 -16.11
CA CYS A 234 2.69 -10.98 -17.50
C CYS A 234 3.99 -11.33 -18.26
N GLU A 235 3.91 -11.90 -19.48
CA GLU A 235 5.10 -11.99 -20.36
C GLU A 235 5.76 -10.61 -20.59
N ASP A 236 5.02 -9.54 -20.26
CA ASP A 236 5.48 -8.18 -20.06
C ASP A 236 5.13 -7.70 -18.63
N GLY A 237 5.88 -8.09 -17.59
CA GLY A 237 5.71 -7.52 -16.23
C GLY A 237 5.46 -6.01 -16.29
N CYS A 238 4.56 -5.51 -15.44
CA CYS A 238 3.92 -4.23 -15.72
C CYS A 238 4.28 -3.12 -14.74
N THR A 239 4.88 -3.45 -13.60
CA THR A 239 5.22 -2.44 -12.59
C THR A 239 6.57 -2.62 -11.91
N LEU A 240 7.22 -3.79 -11.99
CA LEU A 240 8.66 -3.93 -11.75
C LEU A 240 9.23 -4.82 -12.85
N VAL A 241 9.87 -4.24 -13.87
CA VAL A 241 10.38 -5.01 -15.04
C VAL A 241 11.86 -5.38 -14.97
N PRO A 242 12.25 -6.54 -15.53
CA PRO A 242 13.66 -6.97 -15.55
C PRO A 242 14.59 -6.03 -16.31
N ASN A 243 14.09 -5.23 -17.24
CA ASN A 243 14.91 -4.29 -18.01
C ASN A 243 15.11 -2.94 -17.29
N ASN A 244 14.40 -2.67 -16.20
CA ASN A 244 14.56 -1.46 -15.43
C ASN A 244 15.83 -1.54 -14.59
N CYS A 245 16.69 -0.53 -14.69
CA CYS A 245 18.00 -0.50 -14.04
C CYS A 245 17.95 -0.15 -12.55
N PHE A 246 16.77 0.24 -12.04
CA PHE A 246 16.54 0.53 -10.63
C PHE A 246 15.88 -0.63 -9.87
N THR A 247 15.17 -1.52 -10.56
CA THR A 247 14.53 -2.71 -9.94
C THR A 247 15.56 -3.67 -9.33
N ASP A 248 15.33 -4.09 -8.10
CA ASP A 248 16.14 -5.12 -7.44
C ASP A 248 15.94 -6.47 -8.12
N LYS A 249 17.03 -7.04 -8.65
CA LYS A 249 16.98 -8.31 -9.37
C LYS A 249 16.73 -9.51 -8.47
N SER A 250 17.00 -9.37 -7.16
CA SER A 250 16.69 -10.43 -6.20
C SER A 250 15.18 -10.59 -5.98
N GLU A 251 14.43 -9.50 -6.00
CA GLU A 251 12.96 -9.51 -5.88
C GLU A 251 12.28 -10.12 -7.11
N LEU A 252 12.93 -10.05 -8.28
CA LEU A 252 12.45 -10.67 -9.52
C LEU A 252 12.72 -12.17 -9.61
N LEU A 253 13.48 -12.78 -8.70
CA LEU A 253 13.80 -14.22 -8.79
C LEU A 253 12.54 -15.11 -8.85
N PRO A 254 11.48 -14.87 -8.05
CA PRO A 254 10.23 -15.63 -8.15
C PRO A 254 9.39 -15.22 -9.37
N PHE A 255 9.65 -14.04 -9.94
CA PHE A 255 8.87 -13.41 -11.01
C PHE A 255 9.79 -12.87 -12.11
N PRO A 256 10.46 -13.74 -12.90
CA PRO A 256 11.53 -13.33 -13.81
C PRO A 256 11.07 -12.40 -14.94
N LEU A 257 9.76 -12.37 -15.22
CA LEU A 257 9.14 -11.52 -16.23
C LEU A 257 8.65 -10.19 -15.67
N GLY A 258 8.72 -10.00 -14.35
CA GLY A 258 8.32 -8.81 -13.63
C GLY A 258 7.09 -9.01 -12.74
N ILE A 259 6.87 -8.02 -11.89
CA ILE A 259 5.85 -8.03 -10.84
C ILE A 259 4.73 -7.03 -11.21
N ARG A 260 3.50 -7.30 -10.74
CA ARG A 260 2.36 -6.37 -10.83
C ARG A 260 1.81 -6.11 -9.44
N ILE A 261 2.14 -4.93 -8.93
CA ILE A 261 1.76 -4.46 -7.59
C ILE A 261 1.07 -3.09 -7.58
N ASP A 262 1.10 -2.37 -8.70
CA ASP A 262 0.36 -1.12 -8.90
C ASP A 262 -0.95 -1.39 -9.66
N TYR A 263 -2.02 -0.75 -9.22
CA TYR A 263 -3.38 -1.04 -9.67
C TYR A 263 -4.17 0.23 -9.90
N ILE A 264 -5.05 0.22 -10.92
CA ILE A 264 -6.20 1.11 -10.98
C ILE A 264 -7.46 0.24 -10.86
N LEU A 265 -8.14 0.33 -9.72
CA LEU A 265 -9.39 -0.37 -9.45
C LEU A 265 -10.58 0.59 -9.46
N TYR A 266 -11.75 0.11 -9.86
CA TYR A 266 -12.94 0.95 -9.94
C TYR A 266 -14.24 0.20 -9.64
N LYS A 267 -15.24 0.95 -9.18
CA LYS A 267 -16.64 0.52 -9.15
C LYS A 267 -17.57 1.71 -9.35
N ALA A 268 -18.81 1.41 -9.72
CA ALA A 268 -19.89 2.38 -9.85
C ALA A 268 -21.06 1.96 -8.96
N ILE A 269 -21.87 2.92 -8.52
CA ILE A 269 -23.18 2.62 -7.94
C ILE A 269 -24.18 2.26 -9.05
N SER A 270 -25.33 1.69 -8.69
CA SER A 270 -26.30 1.12 -9.65
C SER A 270 -26.86 2.07 -10.70
N SER A 271 -26.77 3.39 -10.50
CA SER A 271 -27.18 4.40 -11.48
C SER A 271 -26.12 4.76 -12.52
N PHE A 272 -24.93 4.16 -12.44
CA PHE A 272 -23.82 4.41 -13.35
C PHE A 272 -23.18 3.11 -13.84
N ILE A 273 -22.72 3.13 -15.08
CA ILE A 273 -21.83 2.13 -15.64
C ILE A 273 -20.46 2.76 -15.84
N VAL A 274 -19.42 2.04 -15.40
CA VAL A 274 -18.03 2.36 -15.71
C VAL A 274 -17.44 1.19 -16.52
N LYS A 275 -16.79 1.51 -17.64
CA LYS A 275 -16.04 0.55 -18.47
C LYS A 275 -14.61 1.03 -18.67
N CYS A 276 -13.65 0.12 -18.56
CA CYS A 276 -12.27 0.37 -18.95
C CYS A 276 -12.12 0.16 -20.46
N GLU A 277 -11.92 1.23 -21.22
CA GLU A 277 -11.63 1.12 -22.65
C GLU A 277 -10.20 0.62 -22.85
N GLU A 278 -9.26 1.25 -22.19
CA GLU A 278 -7.84 1.07 -22.46
C GLU A 278 -7.04 1.14 -21.18
N LEU A 279 -6.07 0.24 -21.04
CA LEU A 279 -5.03 0.31 -20.03
C LEU A 279 -3.66 0.34 -20.71
N LYS A 280 -2.80 1.27 -20.29
CA LYS A 280 -1.42 1.37 -20.76
C LYS A 280 -0.44 1.30 -19.61
N THR A 281 0.74 0.75 -19.88
CA THR A 281 1.90 0.83 -18.99
C THR A 281 3.09 1.45 -19.69
N THR A 282 4.01 2.05 -18.94
CA THR A 282 5.32 2.47 -19.48
C THR A 282 6.28 1.29 -19.56
N THR A 283 7.31 1.36 -20.39
CA THR A 283 8.43 0.39 -20.41
C THR A 283 9.57 0.76 -19.45
N GLY A 284 9.27 1.60 -18.46
CA GLY A 284 10.25 2.17 -17.54
C GLY A 284 10.96 3.38 -18.14
N ALA A 285 11.57 3.26 -19.33
CA ALA A 285 12.40 4.29 -19.95
C ALA A 285 11.64 5.53 -20.44
N VAL A 286 12.22 6.71 -20.22
CA VAL A 286 11.76 7.96 -20.84
C VAL A 286 12.03 7.88 -22.35
N PRO A 287 11.05 8.19 -23.22
CA PRO A 287 11.26 8.16 -24.67
C PRO A 287 12.49 8.98 -25.10
N GLY A 288 13.46 8.32 -25.73
CA GLY A 288 14.71 8.94 -26.18
C GLY A 288 15.80 9.09 -25.11
N MET A 289 15.64 8.51 -23.92
CA MET A 289 16.65 8.52 -22.86
C MET A 289 16.84 7.11 -22.25
N ASP A 290 18.06 6.79 -21.84
CA ASP A 290 18.39 5.52 -21.15
C ASP A 290 18.05 5.54 -19.64
N VAL A 291 17.01 6.29 -19.26
CA VAL A 291 16.68 6.56 -17.85
C VAL A 291 15.22 6.22 -17.61
N PRO A 292 14.93 5.31 -16.67
CA PRO A 292 13.56 5.08 -16.26
C PRO A 292 12.96 6.27 -15.50
N PHE A 293 11.65 6.48 -15.61
CA PHE A 293 10.92 7.45 -14.78
C PHE A 293 10.96 7.04 -13.30
N SER A 294 10.81 5.75 -13.03
CA SER A 294 10.88 5.14 -11.71
C SER A 294 11.45 3.73 -11.79
N ASP A 295 11.74 3.12 -10.65
CA ASP A 295 11.87 1.66 -10.55
C ASP A 295 10.54 0.95 -10.81
N HIS A 296 9.43 1.68 -10.67
CA HIS A 296 8.10 1.29 -11.15
C HIS A 296 7.76 1.79 -12.55
N GLU A 297 6.87 1.06 -13.21
CA GLU A 297 6.22 1.51 -14.45
C GLU A 297 4.84 2.13 -14.13
N ALA A 298 4.52 3.24 -14.81
CA ALA A 298 3.25 3.91 -14.60
C ALA A 298 2.08 3.09 -15.15
N VAL A 299 0.97 3.08 -14.43
CA VAL A 299 -0.30 2.46 -14.85
C VAL A 299 -1.27 3.56 -15.27
N MET A 300 -1.83 3.44 -16.48
CA MET A 300 -2.69 4.45 -17.08
C MET A 300 -4.00 3.81 -17.54
N ALA A 301 -5.14 4.36 -17.13
CA ALA A 301 -6.45 3.84 -17.53
C ALA A 301 -7.31 4.92 -18.20
N THR A 302 -8.00 4.56 -19.27
CA THR A 302 -9.08 5.35 -19.87
C THR A 302 -10.41 4.70 -19.52
N LEU A 303 -11.18 5.37 -18.67
CA LEU A 303 -12.48 4.91 -18.19
C LEU A 303 -13.61 5.69 -18.88
N HIS A 304 -14.68 5.01 -19.27
CA HIS A 304 -15.91 5.62 -19.75
C HIS A 304 -17.00 5.44 -18.71
N ILE A 305 -17.56 6.57 -18.28
CA ILE A 305 -18.59 6.65 -17.25
C ILE A 305 -19.87 7.14 -17.90
N GLN A 306 -20.92 6.36 -17.76
CA GLN A 306 -22.23 6.64 -18.33
C GLN A 306 -23.29 6.50 -17.25
N ARG A 307 -24.24 7.43 -17.22
CA ARG A 307 -25.44 7.26 -16.40
C ARG A 307 -26.28 6.14 -17.02
N GLN A 308 -26.79 5.26 -16.17
CA GLN A 308 -27.74 4.22 -16.57
C GLN A 308 -29.10 4.55 -15.93
N GLY A 309 -30.18 4.48 -16.72
CA GLY A 309 -31.54 4.49 -16.17
C GLY A 309 -31.73 3.32 -15.19
N GLN A 310 -32.58 3.49 -14.17
CA GLN A 310 -32.76 2.55 -13.06
C GLN A 310 -32.74 1.07 -13.53
N ALA A 311 -31.66 0.36 -13.22
CA ALA A 311 -31.60 -1.08 -13.37
C ALA A 311 -32.17 -1.75 -12.11
N ALA A 312 -33.00 -2.77 -12.34
CA ALA A 312 -33.62 -3.61 -11.31
C ALA A 312 -32.57 -4.25 -10.38
N GLY A 313 -33.00 -4.52 -9.15
CA GLY A 313 -32.16 -4.94 -8.02
C GLY A 313 -31.08 -5.97 -8.38
N ALA A 314 -29.90 -5.75 -7.79
CA ALA A 314 -28.78 -6.68 -7.88
C ALA A 314 -29.25 -8.09 -7.49
N THR A 315 -29.09 -9.04 -8.39
CA THR A 315 -29.22 -10.46 -8.08
C THR A 315 -28.15 -10.84 -7.05
N PRO A 316 -28.46 -11.66 -6.02
CA PRO A 316 -27.44 -12.23 -5.14
C PRO A 316 -26.49 -13.05 -6.02
N SER A 317 -25.22 -12.66 -6.07
CA SER A 317 -24.26 -13.31 -6.94
C SER A 317 -23.57 -14.47 -6.22
N THR A 318 -23.07 -15.42 -6.99
CA THR A 318 -22.14 -16.49 -6.61
C THR A 318 -20.84 -16.02 -5.93
N ALA A 319 -20.70 -14.72 -5.62
CA ALA A 319 -19.53 -14.12 -4.97
C ALA A 319 -19.49 -14.29 -3.45
N GLU A 320 -20.62 -14.55 -2.78
CA GLU A 320 -20.64 -14.65 -1.31
C GLU A 320 -19.88 -15.88 -0.75
N PRO A 321 -20.01 -17.10 -1.32
CA PRO A 321 -19.21 -18.24 -0.90
C PRO A 321 -17.71 -18.03 -1.12
N MET A 322 -17.33 -17.45 -2.26
CA MET A 322 -15.92 -17.14 -2.56
C MET A 322 -15.34 -16.09 -1.60
N LEU A 323 -16.15 -15.13 -1.15
CA LEU A 323 -15.71 -14.14 -0.18
C LEU A 323 -15.48 -14.75 1.21
N ALA A 324 -16.33 -15.68 1.65
CA ALA A 324 -16.15 -16.37 2.92
C ALA A 324 -14.84 -17.17 2.96
N ASP A 325 -14.48 -17.84 1.87
CA ASP A 325 -13.21 -18.57 1.74
C ASP A 325 -12.02 -17.61 1.83
N VAL A 326 -12.05 -16.49 1.10
CA VAL A 326 -10.99 -15.48 1.11
C VAL A 326 -10.81 -14.85 2.49
N VAL A 327 -11.90 -14.52 3.19
CA VAL A 327 -11.84 -13.98 4.55
C VAL A 327 -11.29 -15.02 5.53
N THR A 328 -11.63 -16.30 5.33
CA THR A 328 -11.10 -17.41 6.16
C THR A 328 -9.60 -17.57 5.98
N GLU A 329 -9.11 -17.51 4.74
CA GLU A 329 -7.69 -17.53 4.41
C GLU A 329 -6.95 -16.33 5.05
N ALA A 330 -7.46 -15.11 4.82
CA ALA A 330 -6.87 -13.89 5.39
C ALA A 330 -6.80 -13.94 6.92
N ARG A 331 -7.88 -14.39 7.56
CA ARG A 331 -7.96 -14.55 9.02
C ARG A 331 -6.94 -15.56 9.53
N THR A 332 -6.70 -16.65 8.79
CA THR A 332 -5.71 -17.67 9.15
C THR A 332 -4.31 -17.07 9.18
N GLU A 333 -3.93 -16.32 8.16
CA GLU A 333 -2.63 -15.63 8.08
C GLU A 333 -2.46 -14.55 9.15
N VAL A 334 -3.50 -13.75 9.41
CA VAL A 334 -3.50 -12.79 10.54
C VAL A 334 -3.34 -13.52 11.87
N GLY A 335 -3.96 -14.69 12.03
CA GLY A 335 -3.81 -15.55 13.21
C GLY A 335 -2.40 -16.13 13.38
N VAL A 336 -1.70 -16.43 12.29
CA VAL A 336 -0.27 -16.80 12.32
C VAL A 336 0.55 -15.63 12.84
N GLY A 337 0.37 -14.43 12.27
CA GLY A 337 1.04 -13.21 12.72
C GLY A 337 0.78 -12.89 14.20
N LEU A 338 -0.46 -13.05 14.66
CA LEU A 338 -0.85 -12.82 16.05
C LEU A 338 -0.06 -13.72 17.01
N ARG A 339 0.11 -15.00 16.70
CA ARG A 339 0.90 -15.93 17.53
C ARG A 339 2.37 -15.52 17.60
N VAL A 340 2.95 -15.09 16.47
CA VAL A 340 4.34 -14.60 16.42
C VAL A 340 4.48 -13.34 17.27
N ALA A 341 3.59 -12.35 17.11
CA ALA A 341 3.60 -11.12 17.90
C ALA A 341 3.44 -11.38 19.41
N GLN A 342 2.60 -12.35 19.79
CA GLN A 342 2.45 -12.77 21.19
C GLN A 342 3.74 -13.36 21.76
N GLN A 343 4.44 -14.20 21.00
CA GLN A 343 5.73 -14.76 21.39
C GLN A 343 6.79 -13.67 21.56
N GLN A 344 6.86 -12.71 20.62
CA GLN A 344 7.80 -11.59 20.69
C GLN A 344 7.52 -10.67 21.88
N ARG A 345 6.23 -10.39 22.14
CA ARG A 345 5.79 -9.64 23.33
C ARG A 345 6.21 -10.36 24.61
N TYR A 346 5.98 -11.66 24.72
CA TYR A 346 6.37 -12.44 25.89
C TYR A 346 7.89 -12.45 26.08
N SER A 347 8.65 -12.68 25.01
CA SER A 347 10.11 -12.68 25.03
C SER A 347 10.66 -11.32 25.49
N SER A 348 10.18 -10.23 24.90
CA SER A 348 10.58 -8.86 25.25
C SER A 348 10.22 -8.51 26.70
N GLY A 349 9.03 -8.89 27.15
CA GLY A 349 8.60 -8.69 28.54
C GLY A 349 9.47 -9.46 29.53
N ARG A 350 9.80 -10.72 29.24
CA ARG A 350 10.72 -11.52 30.06
C ARG A 350 12.10 -10.88 30.13
N MET A 351 12.64 -10.39 29.02
CA MET A 351 13.92 -9.69 28.99
C MET A 351 13.90 -8.41 29.84
N ALA A 352 12.82 -7.63 29.78
CA ALA A 352 12.66 -6.44 30.61
C ALA A 352 12.63 -6.79 32.11
N VAL A 353 11.89 -7.84 32.50
CA VAL A 353 11.85 -8.31 33.90
C VAL A 353 13.21 -8.78 34.37
N LEU A 354 13.94 -9.57 33.57
CA LEU A 354 15.29 -10.03 33.92
C LEU A 354 16.27 -8.86 34.08
N ALA A 355 16.23 -7.86 33.19
CA ALA A 355 17.05 -6.66 33.30
C ALA A 355 16.72 -5.85 34.56
N LEU A 356 15.43 -5.73 34.91
CA LEU A 356 15.00 -5.08 36.15
C LEU A 356 15.47 -5.84 37.39
N LEU A 357 15.34 -7.17 37.42
CA LEU A 357 15.82 -7.99 38.53
C LEU A 357 17.34 -7.87 38.70
N LEU A 358 18.09 -7.79 37.60
CA LEU A 358 19.54 -7.55 37.66
C LEU A 358 19.86 -6.19 38.27
N LEU A 359 19.14 -5.12 37.87
CA LEU A 359 19.32 -3.78 38.45
C LEU A 359 18.97 -3.73 39.94
N LEU A 360 17.92 -4.44 40.36
CA LEU A 360 17.55 -4.55 41.78
C LEU A 360 18.59 -5.32 42.60
N LEU A 361 19.10 -6.43 42.06
CA LEU A 361 20.17 -7.21 42.69
C LEU A 361 21.44 -6.37 42.84
N GLN A 362 21.76 -5.59 41.80
CA GLN A 362 22.82 -4.61 41.86
C GLN A 362 22.54 -3.59 42.97
N ALA A 363 21.42 -2.88 42.95
CA ALA A 363 21.09 -1.90 43.97
C ALA A 363 21.21 -2.47 45.40
N ALA A 364 20.74 -3.70 45.63
CA ALA A 364 20.90 -4.40 46.91
C ALA A 364 22.36 -4.66 47.28
N ALA A 365 23.18 -5.13 46.34
CA ALA A 365 24.61 -5.37 46.55
C ALA A 365 25.38 -4.06 46.86
N ALA A 366 25.05 -2.97 46.16
CA ALA A 366 25.64 -1.65 46.40
C ALA A 366 25.24 -1.09 47.77
N LEU A 367 23.97 -1.26 48.18
CA LEU A 367 23.50 -0.89 49.52
C LEU A 367 24.16 -1.73 50.61
N GLY A 368 24.35 -3.03 50.38
CA GLY A 368 25.06 -3.91 51.30
C GLY A 368 26.53 -3.48 51.49
N ALA A 369 27.20 -3.09 50.41
CA ALA A 369 28.55 -2.54 50.46
C ALA A 369 28.61 -1.20 51.22
N LEU A 370 27.63 -0.31 51.01
CA LEU A 370 27.53 0.94 51.77
C LEU A 370 27.24 0.70 53.26
N ALA A 371 26.55 -0.40 53.60
CA ALA A 371 26.25 -0.81 54.97
C ALA A 371 27.41 -1.58 55.65
N GLY A 372 28.55 -1.81 54.96
CA GLY A 372 29.71 -2.49 55.51
C GLY A 372 29.56 -4.02 55.63
N LEU A 373 28.70 -4.64 54.83
CA LEU A 373 28.51 -6.11 54.77
C LEU A 373 29.56 -6.81 53.90
N ASP A 374 30.37 -6.03 53.19
CA ASP A 374 31.54 -6.41 52.43
C ASP A 374 32.67 -6.79 53.38
N ALA A 375 32.94 -8.10 53.49
CA ALA A 375 33.91 -8.72 54.38
C ALA A 375 35.39 -8.36 54.07
N GLY A 376 35.72 -7.06 53.99
CA GLY A 376 37.04 -6.51 53.72
C GLY A 376 37.51 -6.58 52.27
N GLN A 377 36.66 -6.98 51.32
CA GLN A 377 36.99 -7.08 49.90
C GLN A 377 36.66 -5.77 49.15
N PRO A 378 37.51 -5.30 48.22
CA PRO A 378 37.23 -4.09 47.46
C PRO A 378 36.05 -4.28 46.50
N PHE A 379 35.01 -3.43 46.62
CA PHE A 379 33.86 -3.45 45.73
C PHE A 379 34.25 -3.08 44.28
N PRO A 380 33.92 -3.90 43.26
CA PRO A 380 34.34 -3.68 41.87
C PRO A 380 33.49 -2.60 41.17
N LYS A 381 33.70 -1.34 41.55
CA LYS A 381 32.89 -0.18 41.12
C LYS A 381 32.72 -0.08 39.60
N LEU A 382 33.81 -0.19 38.83
CA LEU A 382 33.78 0.00 37.36
C LEU A 382 32.92 -1.08 36.68
N SER A 383 33.19 -2.36 36.94
CA SER A 383 32.44 -3.48 36.37
C SER A 383 30.97 -3.42 36.74
N PHE A 384 30.68 -3.01 37.98
CA PHE A 384 29.33 -2.87 38.47
C PHE A 384 28.57 -1.73 37.78
N CYS A 385 29.20 -0.56 37.62
CA CYS A 385 28.64 0.55 36.86
C CYS A 385 28.41 0.18 35.39
N LEU A 386 29.38 -0.46 34.73
CA LEU A 386 29.23 -0.91 33.33
C LEU A 386 28.07 -1.90 33.17
N LEU A 387 27.95 -2.87 34.07
CA LEU A 387 26.84 -3.83 34.06
C LEU A 387 25.49 -3.15 34.31
N ALA A 388 25.45 -2.15 35.21
CA ALA A 388 24.23 -1.37 35.45
C ALA A 388 23.82 -0.55 34.22
N PHE A 389 24.77 0.12 33.55
CA PHE A 389 24.49 0.83 32.30
C PHE A 389 23.96 -0.11 31.20
N LEU A 390 24.59 -1.28 31.05
CA LEU A 390 24.12 -2.30 30.11
C LEU A 390 22.70 -2.78 30.46
N ALA A 391 22.43 -3.05 31.74
CA ALA A 391 21.13 -3.50 32.20
C ALA A 391 20.04 -2.43 32.00
N VAL A 392 20.34 -1.15 32.23
CA VAL A 392 19.44 -0.03 31.89
C VAL A 392 19.17 0.02 30.38
N GLY A 393 20.19 -0.11 29.54
CA GLY A 393 20.03 -0.13 28.09
C GLY A 393 19.13 -1.29 27.62
N ILE A 394 19.35 -2.49 28.14
CA ILE A 394 18.52 -3.67 27.86
C ILE A 394 17.08 -3.45 28.35
N LEU A 395 16.90 -2.91 29.56
CA LEU A 395 15.58 -2.62 30.11
C LEU A 395 14.81 -1.66 29.20
N LEU A 396 15.41 -0.53 28.81
CA LEU A 396 14.78 0.46 27.94
C LEU A 396 14.40 -0.13 26.57
N LEU A 397 15.33 -0.86 25.94
CA LEU A 397 15.07 -1.50 24.65
C LEU A 397 13.96 -2.57 24.75
N ALA A 398 14.06 -3.47 25.73
CA ALA A 398 13.11 -4.55 25.94
C ALA A 398 11.70 -4.02 26.29
N THR A 399 11.62 -2.96 27.10
CA THR A 399 10.35 -2.27 27.38
C THR A 399 9.79 -1.61 26.12
N GLY A 400 10.61 -0.94 25.31
CA GLY A 400 10.19 -0.37 24.02
C GLY A 400 9.62 -1.43 23.08
N LEU A 401 10.32 -2.55 22.91
CA LEU A 401 9.86 -3.70 22.12
C LEU A 401 8.58 -4.32 22.69
N TYR A 402 8.49 -4.47 24.02
CA TYR A 402 7.28 -4.97 24.67
C TYR A 402 6.06 -4.09 24.38
N LEU A 403 6.20 -2.77 24.46
CA LEU A 403 5.13 -1.82 24.15
C LEU A 403 4.72 -1.91 22.68
N PHE A 404 5.70 -1.94 21.77
CA PHE A 404 5.45 -2.12 20.35
C PHE A 404 4.68 -3.42 20.04
N HIS A 405 5.18 -4.57 20.50
CA HIS A 405 4.50 -5.85 20.27
C HIS A 405 3.16 -5.94 21.01
N THR A 406 2.95 -5.16 22.08
CA THR A 406 1.64 -5.02 22.71
C THR A 406 0.63 -4.31 21.80
N MET A 407 1.05 -3.26 21.08
CA MET A 407 0.21 -2.61 20.08
C MET A 407 -0.05 -3.56 18.90
N GLU A 408 0.98 -4.23 18.40
CA GLU A 408 0.89 -5.21 17.32
C GLU A 408 -0.13 -6.32 17.61
N VAL A 409 -0.03 -6.96 18.79
CA VAL A 409 -0.98 -7.99 19.25
C VAL A 409 -2.41 -7.45 19.31
N LYS A 410 -2.61 -6.21 19.79
CA LYS A 410 -3.95 -5.61 19.85
C LYS A 410 -4.55 -5.40 18.46
N MET A 411 -3.76 -4.90 17.50
CA MET A 411 -4.24 -4.64 16.14
C MET A 411 -4.53 -5.93 15.37
N LEU A 412 -3.64 -6.92 15.46
CA LEU A 412 -3.83 -8.23 14.82
C LEU A 412 -5.05 -8.94 15.41
N HIS A 413 -5.18 -8.97 16.73
CA HIS A 413 -6.32 -9.60 17.39
C HIS A 413 -7.64 -8.90 17.08
N GLY A 414 -7.66 -7.56 17.09
CA GLY A 414 -8.86 -6.79 16.72
C GLY A 414 -9.29 -7.05 15.28
N THR A 415 -8.34 -7.17 14.34
CA THR A 415 -8.62 -7.49 12.93
C THR A 415 -9.14 -8.91 12.77
N GLU A 416 -8.53 -9.89 13.45
CA GLU A 416 -8.98 -11.29 13.45
C GLU A 416 -10.42 -11.42 13.97
N GLU A 417 -10.77 -10.70 15.04
CA GLU A 417 -12.13 -10.66 15.58
C GLU A 417 -13.13 -10.00 14.62
N GLN A 418 -12.73 -8.93 13.92
CA GLN A 418 -13.56 -8.32 12.88
C GLN A 418 -13.84 -9.29 11.74
N MET A 419 -12.81 -9.99 11.25
CA MET A 419 -12.97 -11.02 10.21
C MET A 419 -13.86 -12.17 10.69
N ARG A 420 -13.74 -12.58 11.96
CA ARG A 420 -14.60 -13.61 12.57
C ARG A 420 -16.08 -13.18 12.59
N MET A 421 -16.38 -11.96 13.02
CA MET A 421 -17.75 -11.43 13.00
C MET A 421 -18.32 -11.38 11.58
N VAL A 422 -17.50 -11.02 10.60
CA VAL A 422 -17.89 -11.01 9.19
C VAL A 422 -18.20 -12.40 8.67
N LEU A 423 -17.38 -13.40 9.00
CA LEU A 423 -17.62 -14.79 8.60
C LEU A 423 -18.95 -15.31 9.16
N GLN A 424 -19.26 -14.99 10.43
CA GLN A 424 -20.55 -15.32 11.03
C GLN A 424 -21.70 -14.67 10.26
N ALA A 425 -21.59 -13.37 9.96
CA ALA A 425 -22.61 -12.66 9.19
C ALA A 425 -22.77 -13.17 7.74
N LEU A 426 -21.71 -13.68 7.11
CA LEU A 426 -21.78 -14.30 5.78
C LEU A 426 -22.43 -15.69 5.83
N GLN A 427 -22.27 -16.43 6.93
CA GLN A 427 -22.87 -17.75 7.13
C GLN A 427 -24.35 -17.69 7.57
N GLU A 428 -24.74 -16.63 8.28
CA GLU A 428 -26.11 -16.42 8.80
C GLU A 428 -27.05 -15.76 7.78
N ARG A 429 -26.55 -15.30 6.63
CA ARG A 429 -27.39 -14.74 5.57
C ARG A 429 -28.13 -15.87 4.83
N PRO A 430 -29.47 -15.81 4.77
CA PRO A 430 -30.29 -16.87 4.18
C PRO A 430 -30.19 -16.97 2.65
#